data_AF-A0A0R1QNN3-F1
#
_entry.id   AF-A0A0R1QNN3-F1
#
_cell.length_a   1.000
_cell.length_b   1.000
_cell.length_c   1.000
_cell.angle_alpha   90.00
_cell.angle_beta   90.00
_cell.angle_gamma   90.00
#
_symmetry.space_group_name_H-M   'P 1'
#
loop_
_entity.id
_entity.type
_entity.pdbx_description
1 polymer ?
#
loop_
_entity_poly.entity_id
_entity_poly.type
_entity_poly.pdbx_seq_one_letter_code
_entity_poly.pdbx_strand_id
1 'polypeptide(L)'
;MQTYGYSRVERHRRQKKPLYTKWWLWLIVALVIVSLGFSGFKLYSSHHWSAPYYDQTGSHVLIDKKNNNLNDDQRKKFYAIAHSAVKSEYPKLYFDNLSDTGIYVKKLNAPQTYQIDYFCKTDFALKMKFHTRLNIKLKNKSLKGKTPFTYSHFQSNLDVFSSANKK
;
A
#
# COMPACT_ATOMS: atom_id res chain seq x y z
N MET A 1 14.05 89.41 35.54
CA MET A 1 13.82 89.00 34.13
C MET A 1 14.21 87.54 33.99
N GLN A 2 13.23 86.70 33.67
CA GLN A 2 13.36 85.24 33.51
C GLN A 2 13.73 84.91 32.07
N THR A 3 14.66 83.97 31.85
CA THR A 3 14.83 83.28 30.56
C THR A 3 15.10 81.78 30.74
N TYR A 4 14.02 81.03 30.56
CA TYR A 4 13.86 79.73 29.88
C TYR A 4 14.96 78.65 29.98
N GLY A 5 14.67 77.62 30.79
CA GLY A 5 15.30 76.30 30.67
C GLY A 5 14.71 75.52 29.49
N TYR A 6 15.57 75.02 28.61
CA TYR A 6 15.22 74.07 27.56
C TYR A 6 15.11 72.65 28.14
N SER A 7 13.88 72.12 28.27
CA SER A 7 13.65 70.69 28.54
C SER A 7 13.87 69.87 27.28
N ARG A 8 14.98 69.11 27.26
CA ARG A 8 15.29 68.10 26.25
C ARG A 8 14.35 66.91 26.40
N VAL A 9 13.34 66.80 25.53
CA VAL A 9 12.44 65.65 25.49
C VAL A 9 13.11 64.51 24.71
N GLU A 10 13.75 63.58 25.43
CA GLU A 10 14.24 62.33 24.84
C GLU A 10 13.08 61.35 24.63
N ARG A 11 12.53 61.32 23.41
CA ARG A 11 11.62 60.26 22.98
C ARG A 11 12.39 58.98 22.72
N HIS A 12 12.63 58.19 23.76
CA HIS A 12 13.04 56.80 23.61
C HIS A 12 11.89 56.00 22.98
N ARG A 13 11.88 55.92 21.65
CA ARG A 13 11.12 54.91 20.93
C ARG A 13 11.70 53.54 21.31
N ARG A 14 11.06 52.83 22.23
CA ARG A 14 11.28 51.39 22.44
C ARG A 14 10.85 50.67 21.17
N GLN A 15 11.76 50.51 20.22
CA GLN A 15 11.57 49.55 19.13
C GLN A 15 11.44 48.17 19.76
N LYS A 16 10.23 47.60 19.70
CA LYS A 16 10.00 46.21 20.12
C LYS A 16 10.86 45.33 19.22
N LYS A 17 11.90 44.69 19.79
CA LYS A 17 12.73 43.73 19.06
C LYS A 17 11.81 42.66 18.46
N PRO A 18 11.91 42.37 17.16
CA PRO A 18 10.96 41.47 16.52
C PRO A 18 11.15 40.06 17.09
N LEU A 19 10.03 39.37 17.30
CA LEU A 19 9.99 38.15 18.10
C LEU A 19 10.95 37.07 17.59
N TYR A 20 11.23 36.99 16.28
CA TYR A 20 12.11 35.99 15.66
C TYR A 20 13.60 36.04 16.06
N THR A 21 14.06 37.06 16.80
CA THR A 21 15.47 37.15 17.24
C THR A 21 15.79 36.26 18.43
N LYS A 22 14.77 35.66 19.05
CA LYS A 22 14.99 34.78 20.21
C LYS A 22 15.22 33.34 19.73
N TRP A 23 16.39 32.79 20.03
CA TRP A 23 16.81 31.45 19.62
C TRP A 23 15.83 30.33 20.01
N TRP A 24 15.11 30.46 21.14
CA TRP A 24 14.09 29.48 21.55
C TRP A 24 12.87 29.40 20.62
N LEU A 25 12.56 30.45 19.84
CA LEU A 25 11.48 30.37 18.84
C LEU A 25 11.86 29.45 17.68
N TRP A 26 13.14 29.36 17.31
CA TRP A 26 13.61 28.39 16.33
C TRP A 26 13.50 26.95 16.83
N LEU A 27 13.70 26.70 18.13
CA LEU A 27 13.46 25.38 18.72
C LEU A 27 11.98 24.98 18.62
N ILE A 28 11.05 25.90 18.88
CA ILE A 28 9.61 25.62 18.75
C ILE A 28 9.24 25.31 17.29
N VAL A 29 9.74 26.09 16.34
CA VAL A 29 9.49 25.85 14.90
C VAL A 29 10.03 24.48 14.46
N ALA A 30 11.25 24.12 14.89
CA ALA A 30 11.82 22.80 14.59
C ALA A 30 10.97 21.65 15.17
N LEU A 31 10.46 21.81 16.38
CA LEU A 31 9.63 20.79 17.05
C LEU A 31 8.28 20.61 16.35
N VAL A 32 7.67 21.69 15.85
CA VAL A 32 6.45 21.64 15.03
C VAL A 32 6.71 20.91 13.71
N ILE A 33 7.83 21.16 13.03
CA ILE A 33 8.16 20.49 11.77
C ILE A 33 8.37 18.98 11.98
N VAL A 34 9.09 18.59 13.04
CA VAL A 34 9.34 17.17 13.36
C VAL A 34 8.04 16.44 13.72
N SER A 35 7.17 17.05 14.53
CA SER A 35 5.90 16.45 14.93
C SER A 35 4.91 16.27 13.76
N LEU A 36 4.87 17.24 12.84
CA LEU A 36 4.10 17.13 11.60
C LEU A 36 4.68 16.05 10.67
N GLY A 37 6.00 15.97 10.53
CA GLY A 37 6.67 14.95 9.72
C GLY A 37 6.39 13.52 10.20
N PHE A 38 6.42 13.29 11.52
CA PHE A 38 6.16 11.97 12.10
C PHE A 38 4.70 11.52 11.89
N SER A 39 3.76 12.43 12.09
CA SER A 39 2.33 12.20 11.89
C SER A 39 2.00 11.92 10.42
N GLY A 40 2.59 12.71 9.50
CA GLY A 40 2.42 12.54 8.05
C GLY A 40 2.98 11.22 7.54
N PHE A 41 4.16 10.81 8.01
CA PHE A 41 4.80 9.56 7.60
C PHE A 41 3.98 8.31 8.00
N LYS A 42 3.39 8.31 9.20
CA LYS A 42 2.52 7.21 9.65
C LYS A 42 1.27 7.08 8.78
N LEU A 43 0.58 8.19 8.50
CA LEU A 43 -0.63 8.22 7.67
C LEU A 43 -0.32 7.80 6.23
N TYR A 44 0.76 8.33 5.65
CA TYR A 44 1.21 7.97 4.30
C TYR A 44 1.49 6.46 4.18
N SER A 45 2.25 5.89 5.12
CA SER A 45 2.56 4.44 5.07
C SER A 45 1.32 3.58 5.26
N SER A 46 0.34 4.01 6.06
CA SER A 46 -0.88 3.25 6.28
C SER A 46 -1.72 3.18 5.01
N HIS A 47 -1.85 4.28 4.28
CA HIS A 47 -2.64 4.33 3.06
C HIS A 47 -2.00 3.52 1.92
N HIS A 48 -0.69 3.61 1.77
CA HIS A 48 0.06 2.92 0.72
C HIS A 48 0.01 1.38 0.82
N TRP A 49 -0.12 0.86 2.05
CA TRP A 49 -0.17 -0.58 2.33
C TRP A 49 -1.56 -1.10 2.67
N SER A 50 -2.60 -0.26 2.68
CA SER A 50 -3.96 -0.71 2.98
C SER A 50 -4.56 -1.45 1.80
N ALA A 51 -5.24 -2.58 2.04
CA ALA A 51 -6.05 -3.26 1.04
C ALA A 51 -7.22 -2.34 0.63
N PRO A 52 -7.39 -2.03 -0.67
CA PRO A 52 -8.43 -1.12 -1.10
C PRO A 52 -9.83 -1.68 -0.83
N TYR A 53 -10.76 -0.81 -0.46
CA TYR A 53 -12.16 -1.17 -0.20
C TYR A 53 -12.34 -2.24 0.90
N TYR A 54 -11.36 -2.46 1.78
CA TYR A 54 -11.32 -3.59 2.73
C TYR A 54 -12.61 -3.78 3.56
N ASP A 55 -13.07 -2.73 4.24
CA ASP A 55 -14.28 -2.76 5.08
C ASP A 55 -15.56 -2.45 4.29
N GLN A 56 -15.45 -2.14 3.00
CA GLN A 56 -16.60 -1.71 2.20
C GLN A 56 -17.36 -2.90 1.63
N THR A 57 -18.68 -2.79 1.69
CA THR A 57 -19.62 -3.66 0.97
C THR A 57 -19.84 -3.08 -0.42
N GLY A 58 -19.57 -3.88 -1.45
CA GLY A 58 -19.64 -3.44 -2.84
C GLY A 58 -18.61 -4.12 -3.71
N SER A 59 -18.91 -4.20 -5.00
CA SER A 59 -18.05 -4.85 -5.99
C SER A 59 -17.23 -3.80 -6.73
N HIS A 60 -15.91 -3.83 -6.55
CA HIS A 60 -14.99 -2.88 -7.18
C HIS A 60 -13.90 -3.63 -7.94
N VAL A 61 -13.72 -3.29 -9.22
CA VAL A 61 -12.60 -3.81 -10.01
C VAL A 61 -11.35 -3.01 -9.66
N LEU A 62 -10.32 -3.70 -9.14
CA LEU A 62 -9.10 -3.07 -8.62
C LEU A 62 -7.97 -3.13 -9.64
N ILE A 63 -7.83 -4.27 -10.32
CA ILE A 63 -6.94 -4.42 -11.48
C ILE A 63 -7.73 -5.06 -12.60
N ASP A 64 -7.70 -4.41 -13.75
CA ASP A 64 -8.10 -4.94 -15.05
C ASP A 64 -7.15 -4.42 -16.14
N LYS A 65 -7.22 -4.98 -17.34
CA LYS A 65 -6.40 -4.62 -18.51
C LYS A 65 -6.41 -3.12 -18.83
N LYS A 66 -7.46 -2.39 -18.41
CA LYS A 66 -7.64 -0.95 -18.62
C LYS A 66 -7.58 -0.12 -17.34
N ASN A 67 -7.69 -0.73 -16.16
CA ASN A 67 -7.85 -0.01 -14.90
C ASN A 67 -6.85 -0.53 -13.88
N ASN A 68 -5.91 0.33 -13.46
CA ASN A 68 -4.92 -0.02 -12.45
C ASN A 68 -5.12 0.86 -11.22
N ASN A 69 -6.14 0.53 -10.42
CA ASN A 69 -6.46 1.26 -9.20
C ASN A 69 -5.59 0.80 -8.00
N LEU A 70 -4.70 -0.16 -8.22
CA LEU A 70 -3.72 -0.60 -7.23
C LEU A 70 -2.37 0.06 -7.47
N ASN A 71 -1.72 0.43 -6.38
CA ASN A 71 -0.30 0.76 -6.39
C ASN A 71 0.54 -0.51 -6.64
N ASP A 72 1.76 -0.34 -7.14
CA ASP A 72 2.71 -1.39 -7.44
C ASP A 72 2.98 -2.31 -6.24
N ASP A 73 3.09 -1.74 -5.03
CA ASP A 73 3.25 -2.50 -3.79
C ASP A 73 2.07 -3.41 -3.49
N GLN A 74 0.85 -2.87 -3.61
CA GLN A 74 -0.40 -3.62 -3.40
C GLN A 74 -0.52 -4.72 -4.45
N ARG A 75 -0.27 -4.41 -5.72
CA ARG A 75 -0.28 -5.36 -6.83
C ARG A 75 0.68 -6.51 -6.56
N LYS A 76 1.92 -6.21 -6.18
CA LYS A 76 2.94 -7.22 -5.84
C LYS A 76 2.49 -8.12 -4.68
N LYS A 77 1.76 -7.57 -3.71
CA LYS A 77 1.20 -8.37 -2.60
C LYS A 77 0.08 -9.30 -3.05
N PHE A 78 -0.82 -8.87 -3.93
CA PHE A 78 -1.83 -9.77 -4.48
C PHE A 78 -1.21 -10.89 -5.33
N TYR A 79 -0.16 -10.62 -6.11
CA TYR A 79 0.63 -11.66 -6.78
C TYR A 79 1.21 -12.66 -5.77
N ALA A 80 1.85 -12.17 -4.71
CA ALA A 80 2.44 -13.04 -3.69
C ALA A 80 1.38 -13.91 -2.98
N ILE A 81 0.18 -13.38 -2.73
CA ILE A 81 -0.95 -14.13 -2.16
C ILE A 81 -1.40 -15.22 -3.14
N ALA A 82 -1.62 -14.88 -4.40
CA ALA A 82 -2.04 -15.83 -5.44
C ALA A 82 -1.00 -16.95 -5.61
N HIS A 83 0.27 -16.59 -5.75
CA HIS A 83 1.38 -17.54 -5.85
C HIS A 83 1.47 -18.46 -4.63
N SER A 84 1.28 -17.92 -3.42
CA SER A 84 1.27 -18.73 -2.19
C SER A 84 0.09 -19.71 -2.14
N ALA A 85 -1.09 -19.31 -2.61
CA ALA A 85 -2.26 -20.19 -2.70
C ALA A 85 -2.04 -21.32 -3.71
N VAL A 86 -1.54 -21.01 -4.91
CA VAL A 86 -1.21 -22.02 -5.93
C VAL A 86 -0.13 -22.98 -5.42
N LYS A 87 0.92 -22.48 -4.77
CA LYS A 87 1.97 -23.31 -4.19
C LYS A 87 1.46 -24.24 -3.07
N SER A 88 0.44 -23.79 -2.32
CA SER A 88 -0.21 -24.61 -1.30
C SER A 88 -1.00 -25.77 -1.90
N GLU A 89 -1.68 -25.56 -3.03
CA GLU A 89 -2.47 -26.60 -3.71
C GLU A 89 -1.60 -27.56 -4.52
N TYR A 90 -0.50 -27.06 -5.11
CA TYR A 90 0.42 -27.86 -5.91
C TYR A 90 1.85 -27.86 -5.36
N PRO A 91 2.10 -28.43 -4.18
CA PRO A 91 3.42 -28.40 -3.53
C PRO A 91 4.51 -29.13 -4.33
N LYS A 92 4.13 -30.02 -5.26
CA LYS A 92 5.04 -30.82 -6.09
C LYS A 92 5.44 -30.16 -7.41
N LEU A 93 4.87 -28.99 -7.74
CA LEU A 93 5.24 -28.28 -8.96
C LEU A 93 6.45 -27.37 -8.71
N TYR A 94 7.38 -27.36 -9.68
CA TYR A 94 8.50 -26.44 -9.68
C TYR A 94 8.05 -25.08 -10.20
N PHE A 95 7.91 -24.13 -9.28
CA PHE A 95 7.46 -22.77 -9.59
C PHE A 95 8.55 -21.88 -10.19
N ASP A 96 9.81 -22.31 -10.15
CA ASP A 96 10.96 -21.51 -10.59
C ASP A 96 10.95 -21.20 -12.10
N ASN A 97 10.18 -21.96 -12.88
CA ASN A 97 10.03 -21.79 -14.34
C ASN A 97 8.64 -21.25 -14.74
N LEU A 98 7.90 -20.66 -13.79
CA LEU A 98 6.63 -20.00 -14.05
C LEU A 98 6.84 -18.49 -14.10
N SER A 99 6.46 -17.90 -15.23
CA SER A 99 6.49 -16.46 -15.44
C SER A 99 5.10 -15.86 -15.26
N ASP A 100 5.00 -14.86 -14.37
CA ASP A 100 3.78 -14.08 -14.16
C ASP A 100 3.41 -13.33 -15.45
N THR A 101 2.22 -13.61 -15.98
CA THR A 101 1.73 -12.96 -17.21
C THR A 101 0.70 -11.88 -16.91
N GLY A 102 -0.07 -12.04 -15.83
CA GLY A 102 -1.06 -11.06 -15.42
C GLY A 102 -1.79 -11.44 -14.14
N ILE A 103 -2.46 -10.46 -13.56
CA ILE A 103 -3.39 -10.63 -12.45
C ILE A 103 -4.59 -9.73 -12.68
N TYR A 104 -5.77 -10.23 -12.38
CA TYR A 104 -6.99 -9.46 -12.26
C TYR A 104 -7.47 -9.57 -10.82
N VAL A 105 -7.81 -8.44 -10.22
CA VAL A 105 -8.22 -8.38 -8.81
C VAL A 105 -9.51 -7.60 -8.71
N LYS A 106 -10.50 -8.22 -8.08
CA LYS A 106 -11.82 -7.64 -7.87
C LYS A 106 -12.22 -7.75 -6.41
N LYS A 107 -12.62 -6.66 -5.78
CA LYS A 107 -13.31 -6.69 -4.49
C LYS A 107 -14.69 -7.28 -4.69
N LEU A 108 -15.05 -8.29 -3.90
CA LEU A 108 -16.38 -8.89 -3.90
C LEU A 108 -17.31 -8.14 -2.94
N ASN A 109 -18.62 -8.36 -3.06
CA ASN A 109 -19.62 -7.68 -2.21
C ASN A 109 -19.41 -7.96 -0.71
N ALA A 110 -18.88 -9.13 -0.36
CA ALA A 110 -18.58 -9.49 1.02
C ALA A 110 -17.38 -8.68 1.57
N PRO A 111 -17.42 -8.20 2.82
CA PRO A 111 -16.32 -7.45 3.41
C PRO A 111 -15.04 -8.29 3.40
N GLN A 112 -13.89 -7.62 3.25
CA GLN A 112 -12.55 -8.22 3.32
C GLN A 112 -12.26 -9.31 2.27
N THR A 113 -13.15 -9.48 1.29
CA THR A 113 -13.12 -10.60 0.36
C THR A 113 -12.85 -10.13 -1.06
N TYR A 114 -11.87 -10.74 -1.73
CA TYR A 114 -11.41 -10.38 -3.06
C TYR A 114 -11.38 -11.62 -3.94
N GLN A 115 -11.73 -11.48 -5.21
CA GLN A 115 -11.47 -12.46 -6.24
C GLN A 115 -10.17 -12.11 -6.94
N ILE A 116 -9.34 -13.13 -7.17
CA ILE A 116 -8.10 -13.04 -7.91
C ILE A 116 -8.15 -14.03 -9.06
N ASP A 117 -7.99 -13.52 -10.28
CA ASP A 117 -7.72 -14.31 -11.47
C ASP A 117 -6.24 -14.10 -11.83
N TYR A 118 -5.42 -15.11 -11.58
CA TYR A 118 -3.97 -15.10 -11.75
C TYR A 118 -3.57 -15.89 -13.00
N PHE A 119 -2.73 -15.27 -13.83
CA PHE A 119 -2.27 -15.82 -15.09
C PHE A 119 -0.76 -15.98 -15.06
N CYS A 120 -0.28 -17.20 -15.25
CA CYS A 120 1.13 -17.51 -15.39
C CYS A 120 1.38 -18.35 -16.64
N LYS A 121 2.64 -18.40 -17.08
CA LYS A 121 3.06 -19.23 -18.21
C LYS A 121 4.29 -20.03 -17.84
N THR A 122 4.46 -21.22 -18.41
CA THR A 122 5.75 -21.92 -18.33
C THR A 122 6.74 -21.36 -19.33
N ASP A 123 8.00 -21.28 -18.94
CA ASP A 123 9.09 -20.85 -19.83
C ASP A 123 9.75 -22.02 -20.60
N PHE A 124 9.32 -23.27 -20.36
CA PHE A 124 9.74 -24.44 -21.13
C PHE A 124 9.12 -24.49 -22.54
N ALA A 125 9.69 -25.33 -23.41
CA ALA A 125 9.45 -25.43 -24.86
C ALA A 125 7.99 -25.31 -25.35
N LEU A 126 6.99 -25.67 -24.53
CA LEU A 126 5.58 -25.63 -24.88
C LEU A 126 4.81 -24.37 -24.42
N LYS A 127 5.46 -23.34 -23.84
CA LYS A 127 4.90 -22.02 -23.47
C LYS A 127 3.41 -22.06 -23.09
N MET A 128 3.08 -22.86 -22.07
CA MET A 128 1.69 -23.11 -21.72
C MET A 128 1.18 -22.01 -20.80
N LYS A 129 -0.05 -21.57 -21.02
CA LYS A 129 -0.69 -20.53 -20.21
C LYS A 129 -1.62 -21.15 -19.19
N PHE A 130 -1.47 -20.71 -17.95
CA PHE A 130 -2.28 -21.14 -16.83
C PHE A 130 -3.13 -19.98 -16.34
N HIS A 131 -4.29 -20.34 -15.85
CA HIS A 131 -5.26 -19.46 -15.26
C HIS A 131 -5.76 -20.11 -13.97
N THR A 132 -5.50 -19.41 -12.86
CA THR A 132 -6.03 -19.77 -11.55
C THR A 132 -6.98 -18.69 -11.08
N ARG A 133 -8.19 -19.08 -10.73
CA ARG A 133 -9.16 -18.23 -10.06
C ARG A 133 -9.29 -18.67 -8.61
N LEU A 134 -9.29 -17.71 -7.70
CA LEU A 134 -9.56 -17.96 -6.28
C LEU A 134 -10.22 -16.75 -5.62
N ASN A 135 -10.99 -17.02 -4.57
CA ASN A 135 -11.47 -15.99 -3.66
C ASN A 135 -10.60 -15.98 -2.42
N ILE A 136 -10.09 -14.82 -2.03
CA ILE A 136 -9.35 -14.63 -0.79
C ILE A 136 -10.17 -13.82 0.20
N LYS A 137 -10.04 -14.14 1.47
CA LYS A 137 -10.49 -13.31 2.58
C LYS A 137 -9.27 -12.88 3.39
N LEU A 138 -9.02 -11.59 3.41
CA LEU A 138 -7.93 -11.00 4.18
C LEU A 138 -8.37 -10.89 5.65
N LYS A 139 -7.51 -11.29 6.59
CA LYS A 139 -7.82 -11.12 8.03
C LYS A 139 -7.51 -9.71 8.53
N ASN A 140 -6.57 -9.03 7.87
CA ASN A 140 -6.10 -7.70 8.24
C ASN A 140 -6.17 -6.76 7.04
N LYS A 141 -6.46 -5.48 7.30
CA LYS A 141 -6.47 -4.42 6.28
C LYS A 141 -5.08 -4.16 5.68
N SER A 142 -4.01 -4.35 6.45
CA SER A 142 -2.65 -4.07 5.98
C SER A 142 -2.10 -5.22 5.12
N LEU A 143 -1.66 -4.88 3.92
CA LEU A 143 -0.90 -5.73 3.02
C LEU A 143 0.62 -5.72 3.32
N LYS A 144 1.06 -4.96 4.34
CA LYS A 144 2.47 -4.88 4.72
C LYS A 144 2.90 -6.17 5.44
N GLY A 145 4.06 -6.70 5.05
CA GLY A 145 4.64 -7.88 5.71
C GLY A 145 3.93 -9.20 5.35
N LYS A 146 3.76 -10.08 6.35
CA LYS A 146 3.00 -11.33 6.23
C LYS A 146 1.51 -11.00 6.42
N THR A 147 0.76 -10.99 5.33
CA THR A 147 -0.69 -10.75 5.37
C THR A 147 -1.39 -12.08 5.55
N PRO A 148 -1.98 -12.38 6.74
CA PRO A 148 -2.74 -13.60 6.90
C PRO A 148 -4.01 -13.55 6.05
N PHE A 149 -4.25 -14.60 5.27
CA PHE A 149 -5.41 -14.75 4.42
C PHE A 149 -5.93 -16.19 4.49
N THR A 150 -7.19 -16.37 4.14
CA THR A 150 -7.77 -17.66 3.78
C THR A 150 -8.25 -17.60 2.34
N TYR A 151 -8.28 -18.73 1.64
CA TYR A 151 -8.78 -18.77 0.27
C TYR A 151 -9.87 -19.85 0.12
N SER A 152 -10.73 -19.65 -0.86
CA SER A 152 -11.83 -20.55 -1.23
C SER A 152 -12.12 -20.44 -2.73
N HIS A 153 -12.96 -21.35 -3.25
CA HIS A 153 -13.32 -21.40 -4.67
C HIS A 153 -12.09 -21.46 -5.60
N PHE A 154 -11.07 -22.21 -5.20
CA PHE A 154 -9.88 -22.42 -6.01
C PHE A 154 -10.23 -23.21 -7.26
N GLN A 155 -9.94 -22.65 -8.41
CA GLN A 155 -10.13 -23.26 -9.73
C GLN A 155 -8.87 -23.00 -10.54
N SER A 156 -8.17 -24.04 -10.96
CA SER A 156 -6.99 -23.88 -11.79
C SER A 156 -7.00 -24.84 -12.95
N ASN A 157 -6.53 -24.38 -14.10
CA ASN A 157 -6.25 -25.28 -15.22
C ASN A 157 -4.86 -25.95 -15.10
N LEU A 158 -4.15 -25.78 -13.98
CA LEU A 158 -2.93 -26.53 -13.64
C LEU A 158 -3.18 -28.03 -13.44
N ASP A 159 -4.38 -28.42 -13.02
CA ASP A 159 -4.75 -29.80 -12.64
C ASP A 159 -4.47 -30.83 -13.75
N VAL A 160 -4.60 -30.40 -15.01
CA VAL A 160 -4.33 -31.20 -16.20
C VAL A 160 -2.89 -31.72 -16.23
N PHE A 161 -1.94 -30.99 -15.63
CA PHE A 161 -0.51 -31.34 -15.62
C PHE A 161 -0.05 -32.03 -14.35
N SER A 162 -0.66 -31.75 -13.20
CA SER A 162 -0.39 -32.49 -11.95
C SER A 162 -0.69 -33.98 -12.11
N SER A 163 -1.73 -34.30 -12.90
CA SER A 163 -2.15 -35.66 -13.21
C SER A 163 -1.24 -36.37 -14.22
N ALA A 164 -0.54 -35.62 -15.09
CA ALA A 164 0.34 -36.17 -16.12
C ALA A 164 1.72 -36.61 -15.57
N ASN A 165 2.16 -36.04 -14.44
CA ASN A 165 3.43 -36.36 -13.80
C ASN A 165 3.34 -37.53 -12.81
N LYS A 166 2.24 -38.30 -12.86
CA LYS A 166 1.97 -39.50 -12.04
C LYS A 166 2.19 -40.82 -12.79
N LYS A 167 2.71 -40.79 -14.02
CA LYS A 167 3.09 -41.99 -14.78
C LYS A 167 4.60 -42.13 -14.84
#